data_AF-A0AAW4R480-F1
#
_entry.id   AF-A0AAW4R480-F1
#
_cell.length_a   1.000
_cell.length_b   1.000
_cell.length_c   1.000
_cell.angle_alpha   90.00
_cell.angle_beta   90.00
_cell.angle_gamma   90.00
#
_symmetry.space_group_name_H-M   'P 1'
#
loop_
_entity.id
_entity.type
_entity.pdbx_description
1 polymer ?
#
loop_
_entity_poly.entity_id
_entity_poly.type
_entity_poly.pdbx_seq_one_letter_code
_entity_poly.pdbx_strand_id
1 'polypeptide(L)'
;MKKVLSIVLILGISFSNSVLNVYAEEQISKQDALNKMKIIQETWNENQDNISFLSGELSDNKVKGQKEISEFLKENKELFKMNPSTNLKLKEVKTDDLGMKHYIYIQTVKGVPIEGGQFIIHTNKDGKITAVNGDLHSNIGNDIQKSNPKISKDDALSFAWNYINLSRSDTLVETKGNIIEKGEENIKSTTEKTEIVIYEKDNNYYLTYKVELQFIKPYGANWNIYVNAIDGTIVEAINRVGEAIISQVGYGYGVLGDCKT
;
A
#
# COMPACT_ATOMS: atom_id res chain seq x y z
N MET A 1 -27.44 38.63 19.84
CA MET A 1 -26.70 37.44 19.38
C MET A 1 -25.36 37.43 20.08
N LYS A 2 -25.19 36.60 21.11
CA LYS A 2 -23.99 36.59 21.97
C LYS A 2 -22.91 35.74 21.29
N LYS A 3 -21.76 36.35 21.00
CA LYS A 3 -20.54 35.64 20.61
C LYS A 3 -19.99 34.93 21.85
N VAL A 4 -19.88 33.60 21.80
CA VAL A 4 -19.22 32.82 22.84
C VAL A 4 -17.74 32.76 22.48
N LEU A 5 -16.94 33.43 23.28
CA LEU A 5 -15.48 33.39 23.23
C LEU A 5 -15.04 32.19 24.08
N SER A 6 -14.69 31.07 23.45
CA SER A 6 -14.11 29.93 24.17
C SER A 6 -12.64 30.22 24.45
N ILE A 7 -12.34 30.60 25.69
CA ILE A 7 -10.98 30.69 26.21
C ILE A 7 -10.54 29.26 26.56
N VAL A 8 -9.62 28.70 25.79
CA VAL A 8 -8.98 27.42 26.11
C VAL A 8 -7.96 27.67 27.23
N LEU A 9 -8.21 27.03 28.37
CA LEU A 9 -7.34 27.05 29.55
C LEU A 9 -6.15 26.11 29.30
N ILE A 10 -4.96 26.65 29.06
CA ILE A 10 -3.73 25.87 28.89
C ILE A 10 -3.21 25.50 30.29
N LEU A 11 -3.43 24.26 30.71
CA LEU A 11 -2.72 23.65 31.83
C LEU A 11 -1.26 23.44 31.41
N GLY A 12 -0.35 24.12 32.09
CA GLY A 12 1.07 24.14 31.79
C GLY A 12 1.73 22.78 31.96
N ILE A 13 2.13 22.20 30.83
CA ILE A 13 3.24 21.23 30.77
C ILE A 13 4.40 22.00 30.16
N SER A 14 5.49 22.14 30.89
CA SER A 14 6.72 22.78 30.44
C SER A 14 7.42 21.92 29.37
N PHE A 15 6.84 21.88 28.17
CA PHE A 15 7.57 21.49 26.97
C PHE A 15 8.54 22.63 26.61
N SER A 16 9.77 22.26 26.25
CA SER A 16 10.78 23.20 25.79
C SER A 16 10.22 24.08 24.66
N ASN A 17 10.44 25.41 24.75
CA ASN A 17 9.91 26.40 23.79
C ASN A 17 10.23 26.07 22.32
N SER A 18 11.26 25.27 22.04
CA SER A 18 11.60 24.84 20.68
C SER A 18 10.59 23.88 20.05
N VAL A 19 10.02 22.94 20.81
CA VAL A 19 9.10 21.92 20.26
C VAL A 19 7.73 22.54 19.93
N LEU A 20 7.27 23.48 20.76
CA LEU A 20 6.02 24.22 20.51
C LEU A 20 6.10 25.08 19.25
N ASN A 21 7.25 25.72 19.01
CA ASN A 21 7.46 26.55 17.81
C ASN A 21 7.49 25.71 16.53
N VAL A 22 8.16 24.55 16.54
CA VAL A 22 8.21 23.65 15.37
C VAL A 22 6.83 23.10 15.03
N TYR A 23 6.06 22.69 16.03
CA TYR A 23 4.70 22.21 15.81
C TYR A 23 3.78 23.32 15.27
N ALA A 24 3.87 24.53 15.82
CA ALA A 24 3.09 25.67 15.34
C ALA A 24 3.44 26.05 13.89
N GLU A 25 4.72 26.06 13.55
CA GLU A 25 5.19 26.35 12.18
C GLU A 25 4.68 25.31 11.17
N GLU A 26 4.69 24.03 11.54
CA GLU A 26 4.15 22.95 10.71
C GLU A 26 2.63 23.11 10.47
N GLN A 27 1.87 23.41 11.52
CA GLN A 27 0.42 23.63 11.41
C GLN A 27 0.09 24.85 10.53
N ILE A 28 0.86 25.93 10.65
CA ILE A 28 0.74 27.10 9.77
C ILE A 28 1.03 26.70 8.32
N SER A 29 2.10 25.96 8.07
CA SER A 29 2.47 25.49 6.72
C SER A 29 1.37 24.61 6.09
N LYS A 30 0.79 23.68 6.87
CA LYS A 30 -0.38 22.88 6.43
C LYS A 30 -1.54 23.79 6.04
N GLN A 31 -1.91 24.75 6.91
CA GLN A 31 -3.03 25.65 6.63
C GLN A 31 -2.77 26.55 5.41
N ASP A 32 -1.55 27.05 5.24
CA ASP A 32 -1.15 27.85 4.09
C ASP A 32 -1.19 27.08 2.77
N ALA A 33 -0.84 25.79 2.81
CA ALA A 33 -0.97 24.89 1.66
C ALA A 33 -2.45 24.71 1.27
N LEU A 34 -3.32 24.43 2.25
CA LEU A 34 -4.77 24.25 2.01
C LEU A 34 -5.45 25.54 1.52
N ASN A 35 -5.07 26.71 2.05
CA ASN A 35 -5.63 28.00 1.67
C ASN A 35 -5.37 28.39 0.20
N LYS A 36 -4.36 27.80 -0.44
CA LYS A 36 -4.05 28.00 -1.86
C LYS A 36 -4.95 27.16 -2.78
N MET A 37 -5.70 26.21 -2.23
CA MET A 37 -6.53 25.27 -2.97
C MET A 37 -8.01 25.61 -2.80
N LYS A 38 -8.82 25.32 -3.82
CA LYS A 38 -10.29 25.33 -3.66
C LYS A 38 -10.74 23.93 -3.30
N ILE A 39 -10.72 23.63 -2.00
CA ILE A 39 -11.01 22.29 -1.47
C ILE A 39 -12.52 22.04 -1.49
N ILE A 40 -12.90 20.86 -1.99
CA ILE A 40 -14.27 20.34 -1.95
C ILE A 40 -14.42 19.32 -0.81
N GLN A 41 -13.44 18.42 -0.68
CA GLN A 41 -13.43 17.38 0.35
C GLN A 41 -12.00 17.05 0.75
N GLU A 42 -11.80 16.85 2.05
CA GLU A 42 -10.54 16.38 2.64
C GLU A 42 -10.80 15.24 3.64
N THR A 43 -9.82 14.37 3.80
CA THR A 43 -9.80 13.32 4.81
C THR A 43 -8.37 13.11 5.27
N TRP A 44 -8.21 13.03 6.59
CA TRP A 44 -6.94 12.85 7.26
C TRP A 44 -6.81 11.42 7.77
N ASN A 45 -5.61 10.86 7.67
CA ASN A 45 -5.21 9.69 8.45
C ASN A 45 -4.63 10.19 9.77
N GLU A 46 -5.41 10.12 10.84
CA GLU A 46 -4.99 10.61 12.17
C GLU A 46 -3.75 9.87 12.71
N ASN A 47 -3.64 8.57 12.43
CA ASN A 47 -2.50 7.76 12.87
C ASN A 47 -1.19 8.14 12.16
N GLN A 48 -1.26 8.74 10.97
CA GLN A 48 -0.11 9.17 10.18
C GLN A 48 0.02 10.72 10.13
N ASP A 49 -0.92 11.46 10.73
CA ASP A 49 -1.01 12.93 10.68
C ASP A 49 -0.85 13.53 9.26
N ASN A 50 -1.41 12.85 8.26
CA ASN A 50 -1.32 13.24 6.84
C ASN A 50 -2.66 13.12 6.11
N ILE A 51 -2.75 13.76 4.94
CA ILE A 51 -3.91 13.68 4.05
C ILE A 51 -3.94 12.30 3.37
N SER A 52 -5.04 11.57 3.57
CA SER A 52 -5.35 10.33 2.85
C SER A 52 -6.23 10.56 1.63
N PHE A 53 -7.01 11.65 1.62
CA PHE A 53 -7.81 12.08 0.49
C PHE A 53 -7.97 13.60 0.47
N LEU A 54 -7.83 14.20 -0.71
CA LEU A 54 -8.12 15.61 -0.93
C LEU A 54 -8.62 15.81 -2.36
N SER A 55 -9.68 16.60 -2.54
CA SER A 55 -10.26 16.90 -3.86
C SER A 55 -10.70 18.35 -3.99
N GLY A 56 -10.71 18.86 -5.23
CA GLY A 56 -11.07 20.23 -5.54
C GLY A 56 -10.28 20.79 -6.74
N GLU A 57 -9.96 22.09 -6.71
CA GLU A 57 -8.91 22.66 -7.55
C GLU A 57 -7.63 22.75 -6.71
N LEU A 58 -6.74 21.76 -6.86
CA LEU A 58 -5.55 21.61 -6.00
C LEU A 58 -4.30 22.25 -6.63
N SER A 59 -4.34 22.64 -7.91
CA SER A 59 -3.23 23.31 -8.58
C SER A 59 -3.67 24.48 -9.47
N ASP A 60 -2.94 25.59 -9.36
CA ASP A 60 -3.08 26.73 -10.26
C ASP A 60 -2.39 26.49 -11.61
N ASN A 61 -1.28 25.75 -11.62
CA ASN A 61 -0.57 25.42 -12.84
C ASN A 61 -1.07 24.11 -13.46
N LYS A 62 -0.97 24.03 -14.78
CA LYS A 62 -1.23 22.79 -15.53
C LYS A 62 0.00 21.89 -15.45
N VAL A 63 -0.24 20.64 -15.08
CA VAL A 63 0.72 19.55 -15.13
C VAL A 63 0.92 19.12 -16.57
N LYS A 64 2.17 19.21 -17.05
CA LYS A 64 2.57 18.75 -18.39
C LYS A 64 3.29 17.39 -18.32
N GLY A 65 3.90 17.08 -17.20
CA GLY A 65 4.54 15.80 -16.93
C GLY A 65 4.91 15.62 -15.46
N GLN A 66 5.86 14.72 -15.21
CA GLN A 66 6.27 14.35 -13.86
C GLN A 66 6.95 15.50 -13.08
N LYS A 67 7.51 16.48 -13.78
CA LYS A 67 8.17 17.64 -13.15
C LYS A 67 7.19 18.44 -12.31
N GLU A 68 6.07 18.86 -12.89
CA GLU A 68 5.07 19.68 -12.18
C GLU A 68 4.40 18.88 -11.05
N ILE A 69 4.23 17.57 -11.22
CA ILE A 69 3.77 16.69 -10.12
C ILE A 69 4.77 16.69 -8.96
N SER A 70 6.06 16.60 -9.27
CA SER A 70 7.11 16.60 -8.24
C SER A 70 7.19 17.94 -7.51
N GLU A 71 6.95 19.05 -8.20
CA GLU A 71 6.85 20.40 -7.62
C GLU A 71 5.64 20.50 -6.69
N PHE A 72 4.45 20.09 -7.15
CA PHE A 72 3.24 20.03 -6.32
C PHE A 72 3.46 19.23 -5.03
N LEU A 73 4.06 18.04 -5.14
CA LEU A 73 4.34 17.21 -3.97
C LEU A 73 5.32 17.87 -2.99
N LYS A 74 6.35 18.58 -3.51
CA LYS A 74 7.35 19.27 -2.67
C LYS A 74 6.74 20.48 -1.95
N GLU A 75 5.91 21.25 -2.66
CA GLU A 75 5.21 22.41 -2.10
C GLU A 75 4.24 22.01 -0.99
N ASN A 76 3.67 20.80 -1.08
CA ASN A 76 2.66 20.29 -0.16
C ASN A 76 3.18 19.18 0.76
N LYS A 77 4.51 19.05 0.92
CA LYS A 77 5.14 17.96 1.69
C LYS A 77 4.62 17.83 3.13
N GLU A 78 4.25 18.95 3.76
CA GLU A 78 3.75 18.96 5.15
C GLU A 78 2.33 18.37 5.27
N LEU A 79 1.52 18.42 4.20
CA LEU A 79 0.23 17.74 4.15
C LEU A 79 0.39 16.22 4.07
N PHE A 80 1.47 15.76 3.44
CA PHE A 80 1.72 14.33 3.18
C PHE A 80 2.72 13.70 4.16
N LYS A 81 3.39 14.52 5.00
CA LYS A 81 4.38 14.10 6.00
C LYS A 81 5.48 13.19 5.45
N MET A 82 5.96 13.49 4.24
CA MET A 82 7.05 12.75 3.62
C MET A 82 7.87 13.64 2.69
N ASN A 83 9.11 13.22 2.39
CA ASN A 83 9.88 13.83 1.32
C ASN A 83 9.59 13.09 0.00
N PRO A 84 8.80 13.67 -0.92
CA PRO A 84 8.38 12.98 -2.14
C PRO A 84 9.55 12.62 -3.05
N SER A 85 10.68 13.34 -2.98
CA SER A 85 11.83 13.11 -3.85
C SER A 85 12.59 11.82 -3.50
N THR A 86 12.50 11.40 -2.24
CA THR A 86 13.20 10.21 -1.72
C THR A 86 12.24 9.10 -1.31
N ASN A 87 10.98 9.43 -1.05
CA ASN A 87 10.00 8.51 -0.52
C ASN A 87 8.96 8.04 -1.54
N LEU A 88 8.90 8.60 -2.76
CA LEU A 88 7.97 8.13 -3.79
C LEU A 88 8.69 7.68 -5.05
N LYS A 89 8.23 6.56 -5.61
CA LYS A 89 8.61 6.08 -6.95
C LYS A 89 7.38 6.06 -7.84
N LEU A 90 7.43 6.76 -8.98
CA LEU A 90 6.39 6.68 -10.00
C LEU A 90 6.34 5.25 -10.53
N LYS A 91 5.18 4.59 -10.41
CA LYS A 91 4.93 3.25 -10.91
C LYS A 91 4.36 3.29 -12.32
N GLU A 92 3.34 4.12 -12.53
CA GLU A 92 2.62 4.18 -13.79
C GLU A 92 1.87 5.52 -13.93
N VAL A 93 1.63 5.93 -15.18
CA VAL A 93 0.68 6.99 -15.52
C VAL A 93 -0.40 6.39 -16.41
N LYS A 94 -1.65 6.40 -15.93
CA LYS A 94 -2.82 5.95 -16.70
C LYS A 94 -3.62 7.14 -17.20
N THR A 95 -4.19 7.04 -18.40
CA THR A 95 -5.18 8.00 -18.90
C THR A 95 -6.51 7.26 -19.05
N ASP A 96 -7.59 7.82 -18.53
CA ASP A 96 -8.92 7.25 -18.68
C ASP A 96 -9.64 7.75 -19.94
N ASP A 97 -10.83 7.21 -20.21
CA ASP A 97 -11.62 7.53 -21.41
C ASP A 97 -12.13 8.98 -21.44
N LEU A 98 -12.10 9.67 -20.29
CA LEU A 98 -12.47 11.09 -20.16
C LEU A 98 -11.26 12.02 -20.35
N GLY A 99 -10.07 11.46 -20.60
CA GLY A 99 -8.82 12.18 -20.76
C GLY A 99 -8.19 12.64 -19.44
N MET A 100 -8.67 12.15 -18.29
CA MET A 100 -8.05 12.40 -17.00
C MET A 100 -6.81 11.52 -16.85
N LYS A 101 -5.80 12.00 -16.12
CA LYS A 101 -4.58 11.22 -15.85
C LYS A 101 -4.48 10.84 -14.39
N HIS A 102 -3.93 9.65 -14.16
CA HIS A 102 -3.67 9.09 -12.83
C HIS A 102 -2.19 8.76 -12.72
N TYR A 103 -1.48 9.55 -11.91
CA TYR A 103 -0.07 9.32 -11.61
C TYR A 103 0.01 8.45 -10.35
N ILE A 104 0.35 7.17 -10.52
CA ILE A 104 0.38 6.18 -9.45
C ILE A 104 1.80 6.08 -8.91
N TYR A 105 1.98 6.39 -7.62
CA TYR A 105 3.23 6.31 -6.91
C TYR A 105 3.20 5.21 -5.85
N ILE A 106 4.35 4.56 -5.64
CA ILE A 106 4.59 3.66 -4.53
C ILE A 106 5.55 4.34 -3.56
N GLN A 107 5.18 4.33 -2.28
CA GLN A 107 6.02 4.84 -1.22
C GLN A 107 7.16 3.86 -0.93
N THR A 108 8.36 4.41 -0.73
CA THR A 108 9.57 3.63 -0.49
C THR A 108 10.42 4.24 0.62
N VAL A 109 11.19 3.39 1.30
CA VAL A 109 12.30 3.81 2.16
C VAL A 109 13.56 3.16 1.61
N LYS A 110 14.57 3.98 1.24
CA LYS A 110 15.80 3.50 0.59
C LYS A 110 15.53 2.63 -0.65
N GLY A 111 14.47 2.93 -1.39
CA GLY A 111 14.05 2.16 -2.57
C GLY A 111 13.33 0.84 -2.29
N VAL A 112 13.18 0.44 -1.02
CA VAL A 112 12.33 -0.70 -0.63
C VAL A 112 10.87 -0.21 -0.54
N PRO A 113 9.92 -0.83 -1.26
CA PRO A 113 8.52 -0.44 -1.23
C PRO A 113 7.90 -0.73 0.14
N ILE A 114 6.98 0.14 0.56
CA ILE A 114 6.11 -0.11 1.71
C ILE A 114 4.86 -0.82 1.18
N GLU A 115 4.52 -1.96 1.74
CA GLU A 115 3.31 -2.69 1.39
C GLU A 115 2.08 -1.83 1.72
N GLY A 116 1.13 -1.71 0.79
CA GLY A 116 -0.04 -0.82 0.94
C GLY A 116 0.24 0.67 0.71
N GLY A 117 1.50 1.09 0.83
CA GLY A 117 1.95 2.47 0.65
C GLY A 117 1.85 2.99 -0.78
N GLN A 118 0.64 3.32 -1.24
CA GLN A 118 0.37 3.85 -2.57
C GLN A 118 -0.22 5.26 -2.48
N PHE A 119 0.18 6.13 -3.41
CA PHE A 119 -0.34 7.48 -3.54
C PHE A 119 -0.66 7.80 -4.99
N ILE A 120 -1.86 8.30 -5.26
CA ILE A 120 -2.34 8.61 -6.60
C ILE A 120 -2.65 10.09 -6.71
N ILE A 121 -2.19 10.70 -7.80
CA ILE A 121 -2.52 12.08 -8.14
C ILE A 121 -3.36 12.07 -9.41
N HIS A 122 -4.51 12.72 -9.34
CA HIS A 122 -5.50 12.79 -10.41
C HIS A 122 -5.45 14.17 -11.07
N THR A 123 -5.36 14.20 -12.39
CA THR A 123 -5.51 15.43 -13.16
C THR A 123 -6.70 15.35 -14.09
N ASN A 124 -7.42 16.45 -14.25
CA ASN A 124 -8.42 16.55 -15.31
C ASN A 124 -7.77 16.62 -16.71
N LYS A 125 -8.59 16.63 -17.77
CA LYS A 125 -8.13 16.72 -19.18
C LYS A 125 -7.33 17.99 -19.50
N ASP A 126 -7.49 19.05 -18.71
CA ASP A 126 -6.75 20.31 -18.85
C ASP A 126 -5.40 20.30 -18.12
N GLY A 127 -5.08 19.21 -17.42
CA GLY A 127 -3.84 19.01 -16.67
C GLY A 127 -3.86 19.65 -15.27
N LYS A 128 -5.01 20.06 -14.73
CA LYS A 128 -5.09 20.55 -13.34
C LYS A 128 -5.21 19.39 -12.37
N ILE A 129 -4.52 19.46 -11.24
CA ILE A 129 -4.65 18.47 -10.17
C ILE A 129 -6.01 18.67 -9.49
N THR A 130 -6.84 17.63 -9.51
CA THR A 130 -8.21 17.68 -8.99
C THR A 130 -8.43 16.79 -7.78
N ALA A 131 -7.62 15.77 -7.61
CA ALA A 131 -7.66 14.93 -6.42
C ALA A 131 -6.31 14.28 -6.14
N VAL A 132 -6.09 13.95 -4.88
CA VAL A 132 -5.07 13.03 -4.43
C VAL A 132 -5.67 12.04 -3.45
N ASN A 133 -5.20 10.81 -3.48
CA ASN A 133 -5.60 9.80 -2.50
C ASN A 133 -4.51 8.76 -2.30
N GLY A 134 -4.48 8.16 -1.11
CA GLY A 134 -3.51 7.11 -0.81
C GLY A 134 -3.42 6.79 0.66
N ASP A 135 -2.57 5.83 0.96
CA ASP A 135 -2.21 5.46 2.32
C ASP A 135 -0.71 5.68 2.50
N LEU A 136 -0.35 6.85 3.02
CA LEU A 136 1.04 7.25 3.20
C LEU A 136 1.46 6.97 4.64
N HIS A 137 2.56 6.27 4.78
CA HIS A 137 3.16 5.89 6.05
C HIS A 137 4.22 6.92 6.44
N SER A 138 3.88 7.85 7.32
CA SER A 138 4.79 8.92 7.78
C SER A 138 5.56 8.53 9.05
N ASN A 139 4.95 7.70 9.90
CA ASN A 139 5.46 7.32 11.21
C ASN A 139 6.39 6.09 11.17
N ILE A 140 7.27 6.03 10.18
CA ILE A 140 8.22 4.92 10.02
C ILE A 140 9.42 5.15 10.93
N GLY A 141 9.62 4.26 11.90
CA GLY A 141 10.72 4.34 12.85
C GLY A 141 12.10 4.40 12.21
N ASN A 142 13.02 5.13 12.84
CA ASN A 142 14.41 5.30 12.38
C ASN A 142 15.17 3.97 12.21
N ASP A 143 14.78 2.93 12.95
CA ASP A 143 15.41 1.61 12.88
C ASP A 143 15.21 0.96 11.52
N ILE A 144 14.03 1.13 10.91
CA ILE A 144 13.75 0.63 9.56
C ILE A 144 14.60 1.35 8.52
N GLN A 145 14.81 2.65 8.67
CA GLN A 145 15.70 3.40 7.76
C GLN A 145 17.15 2.89 7.80
N LYS A 146 17.60 2.34 8.93
CA LYS A 146 18.96 1.80 9.09
C LYS A 146 19.05 0.30 8.81
N SER A 147 17.92 -0.40 8.78
CA SER A 147 17.87 -1.83 8.54
C SER A 147 18.36 -2.22 7.13
N ASN A 148 18.96 -3.40 7.04
CA ASN A 148 19.34 -4.09 5.81
C ASN A 148 19.02 -5.58 6.01
N PRO A 149 18.62 -6.32 4.96
CA PRO A 149 18.31 -7.74 5.09
C PRO A 149 19.56 -8.52 5.51
N LYS A 150 19.39 -9.47 6.42
CA LYS A 150 20.44 -10.41 6.88
C LYS A 150 20.23 -11.83 6.38
N ILE A 151 19.03 -12.16 5.90
CA ILE A 151 18.72 -13.42 5.21
C ILE A 151 18.55 -13.16 3.72
N SER A 152 18.68 -14.21 2.91
CA SER A 152 18.43 -14.13 1.46
C SER A 152 16.95 -14.32 1.11
N LYS A 153 16.61 -14.06 -0.16
CA LYS A 153 15.27 -14.38 -0.70
C LYS A 153 14.96 -15.87 -0.65
N ASP A 154 15.97 -16.73 -0.85
CA ASP A 154 15.81 -18.18 -0.86
C ASP A 154 15.63 -18.73 0.56
N ASP A 155 16.29 -18.12 1.55
CA ASP A 155 16.04 -18.41 2.97
C ASP A 155 14.60 -18.06 3.33
N ALA A 156 14.13 -16.88 2.94
CA ALA A 156 12.75 -16.46 3.18
C ALA A 156 11.72 -17.39 2.52
N LEU A 157 11.97 -17.81 1.27
CA LEU A 157 11.13 -18.80 0.59
C LEU A 157 11.10 -20.14 1.36
N SER A 158 12.25 -20.57 1.89
CA SER A 158 12.36 -21.79 2.70
C SER A 158 11.60 -21.66 4.02
N PHE A 159 11.72 -20.52 4.71
CA PHE A 159 10.93 -20.23 5.93
C PHE A 159 9.43 -20.24 5.66
N ALA A 160 8.99 -19.69 4.53
CA ALA A 160 7.58 -19.68 4.13
C ALA A 160 7.02 -21.08 3.85
N TRP A 161 7.75 -21.91 3.10
CA TRP A 161 7.39 -23.32 2.87
C TRP A 161 7.31 -24.11 4.18
N ASN A 162 8.30 -23.94 5.06
CA ASN A 162 8.31 -24.56 6.38
C ASN A 162 7.12 -24.11 7.24
N TYR A 163 6.76 -22.82 7.21
CA TYR A 163 5.63 -22.28 7.97
C TYR A 163 4.30 -22.95 7.60
N ILE A 164 4.06 -23.20 6.30
CA ILE A 164 2.85 -23.87 5.83
C ILE A 164 2.98 -25.41 5.84
N ASN A 165 4.10 -25.94 6.32
CA ASN A 165 4.41 -27.37 6.40
C ASN A 165 4.24 -28.11 5.05
N LEU A 166 4.71 -27.49 3.97
CA LEU A 166 4.71 -28.07 2.63
C LEU A 166 6.04 -27.81 1.95
N SER A 167 6.33 -28.59 0.93
CA SER A 167 7.40 -28.36 -0.04
C SER A 167 6.81 -28.06 -1.41
N ARG A 168 7.62 -27.46 -2.29
CA ARG A 168 7.24 -27.25 -3.69
C ARG A 168 6.74 -28.54 -4.36
N SER A 169 7.37 -29.69 -4.08
CA SER A 169 6.97 -30.99 -4.63
C SER A 169 5.54 -31.41 -4.25
N ASP A 170 5.08 -31.07 -3.04
CA ASP A 170 3.73 -31.42 -2.57
C ASP A 170 2.62 -30.69 -3.34
N THR A 171 2.99 -29.63 -4.04
CA THR A 171 2.06 -28.75 -4.77
C THR A 171 2.01 -29.01 -6.28
N LEU A 172 2.86 -29.92 -6.77
CA LEU A 172 2.90 -30.28 -8.19
C LEU A 172 1.71 -31.18 -8.56
N VAL A 173 1.00 -30.80 -9.61
CA VAL A 173 -0.05 -31.63 -10.22
C VAL A 173 0.57 -32.46 -11.35
N GLU A 174 0.49 -33.79 -11.22
CA GLU A 174 0.80 -34.69 -12.35
C GLU A 174 -0.21 -34.45 -13.49
N THR A 175 0.24 -33.88 -14.60
CA THR A 175 -0.52 -33.86 -15.85
C THR A 175 -0.41 -35.23 -16.54
N LYS A 176 -1.19 -36.20 -16.06
CA LYS A 176 -1.42 -37.45 -16.80
C LYS A 176 -2.32 -37.13 -17.99
N GLY A 177 -1.78 -37.37 -19.20
CA GLY A 177 -2.33 -36.89 -20.46
C GLY A 177 -3.80 -37.24 -20.72
N ASN A 178 -4.52 -36.25 -21.26
CA ASN A 178 -5.48 -36.34 -22.38
C ASN A 178 -6.32 -35.05 -22.49
N ILE A 179 -5.66 -33.90 -22.63
CA ILE A 179 -6.33 -32.71 -23.18
C ILE A 179 -5.42 -32.15 -24.27
N ILE A 180 -5.55 -32.73 -25.46
CA ILE A 180 -5.12 -32.10 -26.70
C ILE A 180 -6.17 -31.03 -26.99
N GLU A 181 -5.87 -29.78 -26.68
CA GLU A 181 -6.10 -28.71 -27.65
C GLU A 181 -4.85 -27.83 -27.68
N LYS A 182 -4.37 -27.62 -28.90
CA LYS A 182 -3.11 -26.98 -29.23
C LYS A 182 -3.10 -25.54 -28.70
N GLY A 183 -2.13 -25.25 -27.83
CA GLY A 183 -1.71 -23.89 -27.52
C GLY A 183 -1.89 -23.53 -26.05
N GLU A 184 -1.01 -24.04 -25.19
CA GLU A 184 -0.32 -23.31 -24.13
C GLU A 184 0.48 -24.31 -23.28
N GLU A 185 1.77 -24.40 -23.59
CA GLU A 185 2.74 -25.20 -22.85
C GLU A 185 2.97 -24.58 -21.46
N ASN A 186 2.92 -25.43 -20.42
CA ASN A 186 3.35 -25.16 -19.04
C ASN A 186 2.38 -24.33 -18.16
N ILE A 187 1.21 -24.87 -17.83
CA ILE A 187 0.48 -24.43 -16.63
C ILE A 187 1.38 -24.72 -15.42
N LYS A 188 2.01 -23.69 -14.86
CA LYS A 188 2.77 -23.80 -13.61
C LYS A 188 1.77 -24.12 -12.49
N SER A 189 1.78 -25.37 -12.04
CA SER A 189 0.97 -25.84 -10.90
C SER A 189 1.25 -25.07 -9.60
N THR A 190 2.41 -24.43 -9.52
CA THR A 190 2.89 -23.67 -8.37
C THR A 190 3.56 -22.39 -8.84
N THR A 191 3.16 -21.26 -8.28
CA THR A 191 3.82 -19.96 -8.48
C THR A 191 4.44 -19.51 -7.17
N GLU A 192 5.71 -19.13 -7.23
CA GLU A 192 6.50 -18.63 -6.10
C GLU A 192 7.05 -17.26 -6.50
N LYS A 193 6.87 -16.26 -5.64
CA LYS A 193 7.41 -14.92 -5.86
C LYS A 193 7.89 -14.33 -4.53
N THR A 194 9.12 -13.85 -4.50
CA THR A 194 9.71 -13.26 -3.29
C THR A 194 10.22 -11.85 -3.55
N GLU A 195 9.63 -10.89 -2.87
CA GLU A 195 9.96 -9.47 -2.97
C GLU A 195 10.28 -8.88 -1.60
N ILE A 196 11.27 -7.99 -1.54
CA ILE A 196 11.57 -7.27 -0.30
C ILE A 196 10.60 -6.10 -0.15
N VAL A 197 9.95 -6.00 0.99
CA VAL A 197 8.97 -4.94 1.31
C VAL A 197 9.12 -4.51 2.77
N ILE A 198 8.71 -3.29 3.07
CA ILE A 198 8.45 -2.87 4.44
C ILE A 198 6.99 -3.18 4.73
N TYR A 199 6.75 -3.99 5.75
CA TYR A 199 5.41 -4.39 6.17
C TYR A 199 5.07 -3.74 7.51
N GLU A 200 3.87 -3.16 7.59
CA GLU A 200 3.33 -2.59 8.82
C GLU A 200 2.41 -3.61 9.48
N LYS A 201 2.60 -3.83 10.78
CA LYS A 201 1.76 -4.67 11.63
C LYS A 201 1.66 -4.05 13.01
N ASP A 202 0.43 -3.80 13.46
CA ASP A 202 0.14 -3.25 14.80
C ASP A 202 0.90 -1.95 15.10
N ASN A 203 0.97 -1.04 14.12
CA ASN A 203 1.74 0.20 14.07
C ASN A 203 3.27 0.04 14.16
N ASN A 204 3.78 -1.17 13.98
CA ASN A 204 5.21 -1.46 13.90
C ASN A 204 5.60 -1.81 12.48
N TYR A 205 6.73 -1.29 12.03
CA TYR A 205 7.24 -1.56 10.70
C TYR A 205 8.34 -2.60 10.77
N TYR A 206 8.35 -3.50 9.78
CA TYR A 206 9.30 -4.59 9.65
C TYR A 206 9.89 -4.58 8.24
N LEU A 207 11.21 -4.74 8.13
CA LEU A 207 11.81 -5.10 6.85
C LEU A 207 11.57 -6.59 6.62
N THR A 208 10.84 -6.92 5.56
CA THR A 208 10.39 -8.29 5.30
C THR A 208 10.66 -8.71 3.86
N TYR A 209 10.67 -10.02 3.65
CA TYR A 209 10.40 -10.61 2.35
C TYR A 209 8.93 -11.04 2.32
N LYS A 210 8.17 -10.48 1.39
CA LYS A 210 6.84 -10.98 1.02
C LYS A 210 7.02 -12.15 0.07
N VAL A 211 6.68 -13.33 0.56
CA VAL A 211 6.65 -14.57 -0.22
C VAL A 211 5.20 -14.84 -0.62
N GLU A 212 4.95 -14.84 -1.92
CA GLU A 212 3.67 -15.24 -2.51
C GLU A 212 3.76 -16.70 -2.95
N LEU A 213 2.91 -17.58 -2.40
CA LEU A 213 2.79 -18.98 -2.81
C LEU A 213 1.38 -19.25 -3.31
N GLN A 214 1.26 -19.63 -4.58
CA GLN A 214 -0.01 -19.97 -5.21
C GLN A 214 0.03 -21.39 -5.76
N PHE A 215 -0.94 -22.22 -5.36
CA PHE A 215 -1.08 -23.61 -5.78
C PHE A 215 -2.51 -24.13 -5.52
N ILE A 216 -2.84 -25.28 -6.11
CA ILE A 216 -4.16 -25.93 -5.95
C ILE A 216 -4.12 -27.28 -5.20
N LYS A 217 -2.93 -27.79 -4.90
CA LYS A 217 -2.69 -29.01 -4.13
C LYS A 217 -1.72 -28.74 -2.97
N PRO A 218 -1.90 -29.37 -1.80
CA PRO A 218 -3.00 -30.27 -1.44
C PRO A 218 -4.34 -29.54 -1.22
N TYR A 219 -4.33 -28.22 -1.18
CA TYR A 219 -5.51 -27.36 -1.13
C TYR A 219 -5.30 -26.11 -2.00
N GLY A 220 -6.38 -25.39 -2.29
CA GLY A 220 -6.32 -24.09 -2.97
C GLY A 220 -5.66 -23.03 -2.09
N ALA A 221 -4.55 -22.47 -2.54
CA ALA A 221 -3.78 -21.50 -1.78
C ALA A 221 -3.37 -20.29 -2.61
N ASN A 222 -3.42 -19.13 -1.95
CA ASN A 222 -2.84 -17.87 -2.40
C ASN A 222 -2.27 -17.18 -1.17
N TRP A 223 -1.18 -17.74 -0.66
CA TRP A 223 -0.50 -17.28 0.53
C TRP A 223 0.29 -16.02 0.23
N ASN A 224 0.12 -15.00 1.06
CA ASN A 224 1.11 -13.93 1.26
C ASN A 224 1.73 -14.13 2.64
N ILE A 225 3.03 -14.43 2.69
CA ILE A 225 3.77 -14.68 3.94
C ILE A 225 4.86 -13.61 4.06
N TYR A 226 4.84 -12.83 5.13
CA TYR A 226 5.79 -11.76 5.41
C TYR A 226 6.85 -12.29 6.38
N VAL A 227 8.02 -12.63 5.83
CA VAL A 227 9.14 -13.18 6.58
C VAL A 227 10.08 -12.03 6.98
N ASN A 228 10.38 -11.88 8.27
CA ASN A 228 11.33 -10.89 8.77
C ASN A 228 12.70 -11.08 8.12
N ALA A 229 13.17 -10.04 7.42
CA ALA A 229 14.40 -10.11 6.64
C ALA A 229 15.68 -10.12 7.50
N ILE A 230 15.56 -9.97 8.83
CA ILE A 230 16.68 -9.97 9.77
C ILE A 230 16.92 -11.36 10.38
N ASP A 231 15.87 -12.09 10.72
CA ASP A 231 15.96 -13.32 11.52
C ASP A 231 15.11 -14.49 10.98
N GLY A 232 14.29 -14.29 9.96
CA GLY A 232 13.45 -15.34 9.38
C GLY A 232 12.13 -15.59 10.11
N THR A 233 11.82 -14.86 11.18
CA THR A 233 10.54 -14.97 11.89
C THR A 233 9.37 -14.59 10.99
N ILE A 234 8.22 -15.26 11.13
CA ILE A 234 7.02 -14.92 10.35
C ILE A 234 6.30 -13.78 11.04
N VAL A 235 6.28 -12.61 10.39
CA VAL A 235 5.59 -11.41 10.88
C VAL A 235 4.08 -11.57 10.69
N GLU A 236 3.66 -12.04 9.51
CA GLU A 236 2.26 -12.25 9.16
C GLU A 236 2.15 -13.30 8.05
N ALA A 237 1.04 -14.05 8.02
CA ALA A 237 0.76 -15.00 6.96
C ALA A 237 -0.74 -15.07 6.66
N ILE A 238 -1.12 -14.78 5.43
CA ILE A 238 -2.53 -14.68 5.02
C ILE A 238 -2.75 -15.54 3.78
N ASN A 239 -3.62 -16.54 3.88
CA ASN A 239 -4.13 -17.24 2.70
C ASN A 239 -5.34 -16.50 2.13
N ARG A 240 -5.17 -15.88 0.97
CA ARG A 240 -6.20 -15.06 0.31
C ARG A 240 -7.29 -15.89 -0.37
N VAL A 241 -7.18 -17.21 -0.36
CA VAL A 241 -8.27 -18.12 -0.75
C VAL A 241 -9.30 -18.26 0.40
N GLY A 242 -9.02 -17.72 1.59
CA GLY A 242 -9.86 -17.85 2.78
C GLY A 242 -9.86 -19.28 3.34
N GLU A 243 -10.67 -19.57 4.36
CA GLU A 243 -10.99 -20.94 4.78
C GLU A 243 -11.82 -21.66 3.70
N ALA A 244 -11.27 -21.86 2.51
CA ALA A 244 -11.78 -22.83 1.54
C ALA A 244 -11.51 -24.29 2.01
N ILE A 245 -11.39 -24.51 3.32
CA ILE A 245 -11.24 -25.83 3.95
C ILE A 245 -12.60 -26.52 4.07
N ILE A 246 -13.71 -25.76 4.02
CA ILE A 246 -15.00 -26.34 3.69
C ILE A 246 -15.06 -26.43 2.17
N SER A 247 -15.00 -27.66 1.64
CA SER A 247 -15.52 -27.93 0.30
C SER A 247 -16.93 -27.35 0.24
N GLN A 248 -17.11 -26.20 -0.38
CA GLN A 248 -18.43 -25.71 -0.69
C GLN A 248 -18.94 -26.58 -1.84
N VAL A 249 -19.77 -27.55 -1.48
CA VAL A 249 -20.62 -28.22 -2.46
C VAL A 249 -21.60 -27.16 -2.95
N GLY A 250 -21.40 -26.68 -4.18
CA GLY A 250 -22.29 -25.74 -4.82
C GLY A 250 -23.51 -26.49 -5.31
N TYR A 251 -24.66 -26.29 -4.67
CA TYR A 251 -25.90 -26.88 -5.13
C TYR A 251 -26.56 -25.97 -6.18
N GLY A 252 -26.96 -26.54 -7.30
CA GLY A 252 -27.73 -25.85 -8.34
C GLY A 252 -29.02 -26.60 -8.64
N TYR A 253 -30.13 -25.86 -8.72
CA TYR A 253 -31.38 -26.40 -9.26
C TYR A 253 -31.40 -26.18 -10.77
N GLY A 254 -31.54 -27.27 -11.54
CA GLY A 254 -31.80 -27.19 -12.97
C GLY A 254 -33.17 -26.60 -13.26
N VAL A 255 -33.40 -26.19 -14.51
CA VAL A 255 -34.68 -25.63 -14.98
C VAL A 255 -35.85 -26.62 -14.79
N LEU A 256 -35.56 -27.91 -14.63
CA LEU A 256 -36.52 -28.99 -14.35
C LEU A 256 -36.64 -29.34 -12.86
N GLY A 257 -36.00 -28.57 -11.98
CA GLY A 257 -36.06 -28.74 -10.53
C GLY A 257 -35.12 -29.82 -9.95
N ASP A 258 -34.25 -30.42 -10.76
CA ASP A 258 -33.25 -31.36 -10.29
C ASP A 258 -32.13 -30.64 -9.54
N CYS A 259 -31.81 -31.09 -8.33
CA CYS A 259 -30.69 -30.57 -7.55
C CYS A 259 -29.41 -31.33 -7.90
N LYS A 260 -28.37 -30.60 -8.30
CA LYS A 260 -27.01 -31.15 -8.53
C LYS A 260 -26.05 -30.62 -7.49
N THR A 261 -25.14 -31.50 -7.07
CA THR A 261 -24.09 -31.27 -6.08
C THR A 261 -22.73 -31.24 -6.75
#